data_AF-A0A497CTN8-F1
#
_entry.id   AF-A0A497CTN8-F1
#
_cell.length_a   1.000
_cell.length_b   1.000
_cell.length_c   1.000
_cell.angle_alpha   90.00
_cell.angle_beta   90.00
_cell.angle_gamma   90.00
#
_symmetry.space_group_name_H-M   'P 1'
#
loop_
_entity.id
_entity.type
_entity.pdbx_description
1 polymer ?
#
loop_
_entity_poly.entity_id
_entity_poly.type
_entity_poly.pdbx_seq_one_letter_code
_entity_poly.pdbx_strand_id
1 'polypeptide(L)'
;MLTAVHVVARVLGKELGMEPAEAFRAVYGITAESPFRFVMGSCNARNGIGGCANAKGDKAGAYTWGSREVEFYEGNPFAVYYPSSNRTPEQVFGYNVHTVVHELGHAFANRFKSTSEIHPYTMIGSAMFEDGKSFNTSLGYAPSPNPVSVQGYWRPNRSIISAETTANMFLGYVYGAWAADIYGNQRGAYMTNHMKNTWLPALVP
;
A
#
# COMPACT_ATOMS: atom_id res chain seq x y z
N MET A 1 -11.61 5.53 -4.94
CA MET A 1 -10.47 5.44 -5.88
C MET A 1 -9.87 6.80 -6.22
N LEU A 2 -10.62 7.74 -6.81
CA LEU A 2 -10.09 9.08 -7.16
C LEU A 2 -9.44 9.83 -5.97
N THR A 3 -10.06 9.80 -4.79
CA THR A 3 -9.48 10.40 -3.57
C THR A 3 -8.11 9.81 -3.23
N ALA A 4 -7.96 8.49 -3.31
CA ALA A 4 -6.70 7.80 -3.03
C ALA A 4 -5.60 8.20 -4.03
N VAL A 5 -5.94 8.20 -5.33
CA VAL A 5 -5.03 8.63 -6.40
C VAL A 5 -4.58 10.07 -6.17
N HIS A 6 -5.51 10.98 -5.86
CA HIS A 6 -5.18 12.39 -5.61
C HIS A 6 -4.24 12.58 -4.42
N VAL A 7 -4.48 11.86 -3.31
CA VAL A 7 -3.62 11.92 -2.12
C VAL A 7 -2.22 11.42 -2.43
N VAL A 8 -2.09 10.26 -3.08
CA VAL A 8 -0.78 9.71 -3.47
C VAL A 8 -0.06 10.64 -4.45
N ALA A 9 -0.76 11.10 -5.49
CA ALA A 9 -0.24 12.03 -6.49
C ALA A 9 0.32 13.31 -5.85
N ARG A 10 -0.38 13.87 -4.86
CA ARG A 10 0.06 15.08 -4.15
C ARG A 10 1.35 14.87 -3.37
N VAL A 11 1.47 13.73 -2.67
CA VAL A 11 2.68 13.41 -1.91
C VAL A 11 3.86 13.22 -2.85
N LEU A 12 3.67 12.45 -3.93
CA LEU A 12 4.70 12.22 -4.95
C LEU A 12 5.11 13.52 -5.64
N GLY A 13 4.15 14.37 -6.01
CA GLY A 13 4.40 15.67 -6.63
C GLY A 13 5.23 16.59 -5.73
N LYS A 14 4.92 16.62 -4.43
CA LYS A 14 5.73 17.36 -3.45
C LYS A 14 7.16 16.82 -3.36
N GLU A 15 7.34 15.50 -3.32
CA GLU A 15 8.66 14.88 -3.19
C GLU A 15 9.54 15.09 -4.44
N LEU A 16 8.92 15.04 -5.63
CA LEU A 16 9.59 15.19 -6.91
C LEU A 16 9.69 16.63 -7.43
N GLY A 17 9.01 17.59 -6.79
CA GLY A 17 8.92 18.96 -7.30
C GLY A 17 8.14 19.06 -8.62
N MET A 18 7.15 18.19 -8.82
CA MET A 18 6.35 18.08 -10.04
C MET A 18 4.86 18.31 -9.75
N GLU A 19 4.09 18.60 -10.80
CA GLU A 19 2.63 18.60 -10.68
C GLU A 19 2.12 17.21 -10.27
N PRO A 20 1.13 17.10 -9.35
CA PRO A 20 0.69 15.82 -8.80
C PRO A 20 0.37 14.75 -9.85
N ALA A 21 -0.36 15.12 -10.91
CA ALA A 21 -0.73 14.20 -11.97
C ALA A 21 0.49 13.71 -12.76
N GLU A 22 1.47 14.58 -13.02
CA GLU A 22 2.70 14.24 -13.72
C GLU A 22 3.56 13.30 -12.89
N ALA A 23 3.75 13.60 -11.59
CA ALA A 23 4.45 12.75 -10.66
C ALA A 23 3.84 11.35 -10.56
N PHE A 24 2.51 11.26 -10.45
CA PHE A 24 1.81 9.98 -10.42
C PHE A 24 2.04 9.20 -11.72
N ARG A 25 1.94 9.87 -12.88
CA ARG A 25 2.20 9.23 -14.17
C ARG A 25 3.64 8.75 -14.30
N ALA A 26 4.62 9.54 -13.90
CA ALA A 26 6.03 9.20 -13.97
C ALA A 26 6.35 7.97 -13.10
N VAL A 27 5.95 8.00 -11.83
CA VAL A 27 6.21 6.92 -10.86
C VAL A 27 5.61 5.59 -11.33
N TYR A 28 4.35 5.59 -11.74
CA TYR A 28 3.68 4.36 -12.20
C TYR A 28 3.95 4.03 -13.68
N GLY A 29 4.74 4.86 -14.39
CA GLY A 29 5.07 4.68 -15.81
C GLY A 29 3.84 4.69 -16.71
N ILE A 30 2.90 5.62 -16.47
CA ILE A 30 1.62 5.72 -17.18
C ILE A 30 1.82 6.49 -18.50
N THR A 31 1.59 5.81 -19.61
CA THR A 31 1.56 6.39 -20.96
C THR A 31 0.19 6.20 -21.60
N ALA A 32 -0.02 6.71 -22.82
CA ALA A 32 -1.26 6.48 -23.57
C ALA A 32 -1.46 4.99 -23.88
N GLU A 33 -0.36 4.26 -24.12
CA GLU A 33 -0.33 2.84 -24.47
C GLU A 33 -0.32 1.95 -23.22
N SER A 34 0.10 2.49 -22.07
CA SER A 34 0.20 1.80 -20.79
C SER A 34 -0.57 2.55 -19.69
N PRO A 35 -1.91 2.55 -19.72
CA PRO A 35 -2.71 3.21 -18.69
C PRO A 35 -2.67 2.47 -17.36
N PHE A 36 -2.89 3.19 -16.26
CA PHE A 36 -3.22 2.57 -14.98
C PHE A 36 -4.71 2.18 -14.98
N ARG A 37 -5.02 0.95 -14.59
CA ARG A 37 -6.37 0.40 -14.57
C ARG A 37 -6.78 0.03 -13.17
N PHE A 38 -7.94 0.55 -12.77
CA PHE A 38 -8.71 0.03 -11.66
C PHE A 38 -9.86 -0.78 -12.24
N VAL A 39 -9.94 -2.05 -11.90
CA VAL A 39 -10.92 -2.98 -12.46
C VAL A 39 -11.84 -3.46 -11.34
N MET A 40 -13.13 -3.53 -11.62
CA MET A 40 -14.09 -4.26 -10.80
C MET A 40 -14.34 -5.60 -11.48
N GLY A 41 -14.13 -6.71 -10.79
CA GLY A 41 -14.28 -8.02 -11.40
C GLY A 41 -14.33 -9.16 -10.41
N SER A 42 -14.43 -10.37 -10.94
CA SER A 42 -14.48 -11.59 -10.14
C SER A 42 -13.23 -11.84 -9.29
N CYS A 43 -12.10 -11.18 -9.62
CA CYS A 43 -10.81 -11.26 -8.97
C CYS A 43 -10.31 -12.71 -8.77
N ASN A 44 -10.51 -13.52 -9.80
CA ASN A 44 -10.02 -14.90 -9.85
C ASN A 44 -8.51 -14.92 -10.16
N ALA A 45 -7.83 -15.99 -9.73
CA ALA A 45 -6.44 -16.23 -10.10
C ALA A 45 -6.27 -16.20 -11.64
N ARG A 46 -5.24 -15.52 -12.13
CA ARG A 46 -4.89 -15.48 -13.56
C ARG A 46 -3.73 -16.43 -13.78
N ASN A 47 -3.90 -17.41 -14.65
CA ASN A 47 -2.89 -18.47 -14.90
C ASN A 47 -2.43 -19.18 -13.60
N GLY A 48 -3.34 -19.38 -12.64
CA GLY A 48 -3.06 -20.04 -11.37
C GLY A 48 -2.30 -19.18 -10.35
N ILE A 49 -2.08 -17.89 -10.63
CA ILE A 49 -1.34 -16.97 -9.75
C ILE A 49 -2.29 -15.87 -9.24
N GLY A 50 -2.17 -15.54 -7.96
CA GLY A 50 -2.82 -14.38 -7.37
C GLY A 50 -4.34 -14.48 -7.25
N GLY A 51 -4.98 -13.31 -7.26
CA GLY A 51 -6.42 -13.17 -7.07
C GLY A 51 -6.76 -12.72 -5.64
N CYS A 52 -8.02 -12.36 -5.47
CA CYS A 52 -8.54 -11.83 -4.21
C CYS A 52 -8.81 -12.93 -3.17
N ALA A 53 -8.81 -14.21 -3.55
CA ALA A 53 -9.16 -15.29 -2.63
C ALA A 53 -8.09 -15.46 -1.54
N ASN A 54 -8.51 -15.49 -0.28
CA ASN A 54 -7.64 -15.88 0.83
C ASN A 54 -7.40 -17.41 0.84
N ALA A 55 -6.57 -17.90 1.76
CA ALA A 55 -6.25 -19.33 1.87
C ALA A 55 -7.46 -20.27 2.15
N LYS A 56 -8.62 -19.71 2.50
CA LYS A 56 -9.89 -20.44 2.71
C LYS A 56 -10.81 -20.38 1.50
N GLY A 57 -10.41 -19.70 0.43
CA GLY A 57 -11.22 -19.49 -0.77
C GLY A 57 -12.19 -18.31 -0.68
N ASP A 58 -12.21 -17.56 0.42
CA ASP A 58 -13.05 -16.37 0.54
C ASP A 58 -12.44 -15.25 -0.32
N LYS A 59 -13.24 -14.71 -1.25
CA LYS A 59 -12.81 -13.58 -2.08
C LYS A 59 -12.69 -12.32 -1.23
N ALA A 60 -11.46 -11.87 -1.01
CA ALA A 60 -11.11 -10.71 -0.23
C ALA A 60 -10.75 -9.50 -1.11
N GLY A 61 -11.54 -8.43 -0.98
CA GLY A 61 -11.11 -7.06 -1.24
C GLY A 61 -10.54 -6.81 -2.64
N ALA A 62 -9.22 -6.82 -2.76
CA ALA A 62 -8.48 -6.40 -3.94
C ALA A 62 -7.22 -7.24 -4.18
N TYR A 63 -6.70 -7.19 -5.41
CA TYR A 63 -5.42 -7.76 -5.79
C TYR A 63 -4.72 -6.85 -6.80
N THR A 64 -3.41 -6.65 -6.60
CA THR A 64 -2.57 -5.89 -7.53
C THR A 64 -1.85 -6.82 -8.51
N TRP A 65 -2.24 -6.78 -9.79
CA TRP A 65 -1.71 -7.66 -10.85
C TRP A 65 -0.34 -7.24 -11.40
N GLY A 66 0.10 -6.03 -11.10
CA GLY A 66 1.36 -5.49 -11.60
C GLY A 66 1.54 -4.04 -11.18
N SER A 67 2.30 -3.27 -11.95
CA SER A 67 2.57 -1.87 -11.60
C SER A 67 1.50 -0.87 -12.02
N ARG A 68 0.50 -1.32 -12.78
CA ARG A 68 -0.52 -0.47 -13.38
C ARG A 68 -1.92 -1.09 -13.38
N GLU A 69 -2.13 -2.14 -12.62
CA GLU A 69 -3.44 -2.79 -12.58
C GLU A 69 -3.76 -3.29 -11.18
N VAL A 70 -4.90 -2.82 -10.68
CA VAL A 70 -5.49 -3.25 -9.41
C VAL A 70 -6.91 -3.70 -9.71
N GLU A 71 -7.24 -4.93 -9.32
CA GLU A 71 -8.58 -5.47 -9.43
C GLU A 71 -9.22 -5.53 -8.05
N PHE A 72 -10.44 -5.01 -7.93
CA PHE A 72 -11.26 -5.10 -6.74
C PHE A 72 -12.38 -6.11 -6.98
N TYR A 73 -12.63 -6.97 -6.00
CA TYR A 73 -13.66 -7.98 -6.10
C TYR A 73 -15.05 -7.34 -6.17
N GLU A 74 -15.79 -7.58 -7.25
CA GLU A 74 -17.10 -6.95 -7.49
C GLU A 74 -18.13 -7.20 -6.40
N GLY A 75 -18.11 -8.39 -5.77
CA GLY A 75 -19.05 -8.76 -4.73
C GLY A 75 -18.72 -8.18 -3.36
N ASN A 76 -17.46 -7.79 -3.13
CA ASN A 76 -17.01 -7.21 -1.87
C ASN A 76 -15.64 -6.51 -2.01
N PRO A 77 -15.56 -5.36 -2.72
CA PRO A 77 -14.30 -4.78 -3.19
C PRO A 77 -13.41 -4.25 -2.06
N PHE A 78 -14.00 -4.04 -0.89
CA PHE A 78 -13.29 -3.55 0.28
C PHE A 78 -13.55 -4.46 1.47
N ALA A 79 -13.67 -5.77 1.20
CA ALA A 79 -14.05 -6.81 2.14
C ALA A 79 -13.62 -6.45 3.55
N VAL A 80 -14.62 -6.01 4.32
CA VAL A 80 -14.45 -5.59 5.69
C VAL A 80 -14.07 -6.85 6.44
N TYR A 81 -12.77 -7.13 6.57
CA TYR A 81 -12.30 -8.13 7.52
C TYR A 81 -12.76 -7.62 8.89
N TYR A 82 -13.91 -8.15 9.29
CA TYR A 82 -14.71 -7.87 10.48
C TYR A 82 -15.44 -6.51 10.53
N PRO A 83 -16.76 -6.52 10.37
CA PRO A 83 -17.60 -5.52 11.01
C PRO A 83 -17.64 -5.88 12.50
N SER A 84 -17.07 -5.04 13.36
CA SER A 84 -17.93 -4.65 14.48
C SER A 84 -19.05 -3.86 13.83
N SER A 85 -20.29 -4.17 14.18
CA SER A 85 -21.53 -3.57 13.67
C SER A 85 -21.66 -2.04 13.90
N ASN A 86 -20.55 -1.35 14.23
CA ASN A 86 -20.52 0.00 14.76
C ASN A 86 -19.58 0.94 13.99
N ARG A 87 -19.15 0.61 12.76
CA ARG A 87 -18.39 1.58 11.94
C ARG A 87 -19.32 2.62 11.34
N THR A 88 -18.97 3.90 11.47
CA THR A 88 -19.70 4.98 10.80
C THR A 88 -19.45 4.95 9.28
N PRO A 89 -20.31 5.57 8.47
CA PRO A 89 -20.08 5.71 7.02
C PRO A 89 -18.72 6.34 6.68
N GLU A 90 -18.27 7.33 7.44
CA GLU A 90 -16.98 8.02 7.25
C GLU A 90 -15.81 7.06 7.48
N GLN A 91 -15.94 6.23 8.52
CA GLN A 91 -15.00 5.20 8.89
C GLN A 91 -14.85 4.12 7.81
N VAL A 92 -15.96 3.72 7.20
CA VAL A 92 -15.96 2.81 6.04
C VAL A 92 -15.34 3.49 4.82
N PHE A 93 -15.70 4.73 4.52
CA PHE A 93 -15.12 5.48 3.41
C PHE A 93 -13.61 5.63 3.54
N GLY A 94 -13.12 6.03 4.72
CA GLY A 94 -11.69 6.16 5.01
C GLY A 94 -10.96 4.84 4.78
N TYR A 95 -11.48 3.73 5.31
CA TYR A 95 -10.92 2.41 5.09
C TYR A 95 -10.80 2.07 3.59
N ASN A 96 -11.86 2.31 2.81
CA ASN A 96 -11.86 2.03 1.37
C ASN A 96 -10.80 2.87 0.62
N VAL A 97 -10.62 4.14 1.01
CA VAL A 97 -9.55 4.99 0.45
C VAL A 97 -8.18 4.39 0.78
N HIS A 98 -7.95 3.98 2.03
CA HIS A 98 -6.68 3.38 2.45
C HIS A 98 -6.40 2.04 1.77
N THR A 99 -7.41 1.21 1.52
CA THR A 99 -7.27 -0.02 0.72
C THR A 99 -6.74 0.31 -0.67
N VAL A 100 -7.30 1.33 -1.35
CA VAL A 100 -6.78 1.73 -2.67
C VAL A 100 -5.34 2.22 -2.58
N VAL A 101 -4.97 2.99 -1.56
CA VAL A 101 -3.57 3.46 -1.38
C VAL A 101 -2.62 2.31 -1.07
N HIS A 102 -3.06 1.30 -0.32
CA HIS A 102 -2.30 0.08 -0.07
C HIS A 102 -2.02 -0.69 -1.36
N GLU A 103 -3.04 -0.91 -2.21
CA GLU A 103 -2.84 -1.54 -3.53
C GLU A 103 -1.92 -0.71 -4.43
N LEU A 104 -2.00 0.62 -4.36
CA LEU A 104 -1.03 1.49 -5.02
C LEU A 104 0.40 1.28 -4.51
N GLY A 105 0.59 0.99 -3.22
CA GLY A 105 1.88 0.57 -2.66
C GLY A 105 2.41 -0.74 -3.25
N HIS A 106 1.53 -1.72 -3.51
CA HIS A 106 1.90 -2.92 -4.26
C HIS A 106 2.31 -2.57 -5.69
N ALA A 107 1.52 -1.75 -6.38
CA ALA A 107 1.78 -1.35 -7.75
C ALA A 107 3.09 -0.57 -7.88
N PHE A 108 3.41 0.27 -6.90
CA PHE A 108 4.67 0.97 -6.81
C PHE A 108 5.85 0.01 -6.74
N ALA A 109 5.81 -0.97 -5.84
CA ALA A 109 6.88 -1.96 -5.72
C ALA A 109 7.04 -2.80 -7.00
N ASN A 110 5.94 -3.13 -7.68
CA ASN A 110 5.95 -3.84 -8.96
C ASN A 110 6.54 -3.02 -10.13
N ARG A 111 6.91 -1.74 -9.92
CA ARG A 111 7.71 -0.99 -10.91
C ARG A 111 9.16 -1.47 -10.97
N PHE A 112 9.64 -2.09 -9.90
CA PHE A 112 10.98 -2.63 -9.80
C PHE A 112 10.99 -4.09 -10.26
N LYS A 113 12.12 -4.56 -10.81
CA LYS A 113 12.31 -5.98 -11.08
C LYS A 113 12.45 -6.73 -9.76
N SER A 114 11.81 -7.90 -9.61
CA SER A 114 11.86 -8.70 -8.38
C SER A 114 13.28 -9.08 -7.94
N THR A 115 14.21 -9.18 -8.88
CA THR A 115 15.64 -9.49 -8.63
C THR A 115 16.49 -8.26 -8.32
N SER A 116 15.91 -7.06 -8.31
CA SER A 116 16.65 -5.83 -8.02
C SER A 116 16.97 -5.72 -6.52
N GLU A 117 18.20 -5.33 -6.18
CA GLU A 117 18.59 -5.10 -4.78
C GLU A 117 17.81 -3.95 -4.12
N ILE A 118 17.36 -2.99 -4.93
CA ILE A 118 16.52 -1.87 -4.49
C ILE A 118 15.02 -2.19 -4.53
N HIS A 119 14.63 -3.43 -4.85
CA HIS A 119 13.23 -3.83 -4.91
C HIS A 119 12.58 -3.69 -3.52
N PRO A 120 11.49 -2.91 -3.36
CA PRO A 120 10.94 -2.60 -2.03
C PRO A 120 10.60 -3.82 -1.17
N TYR A 121 10.04 -4.89 -1.74
CA TYR A 121 9.71 -6.10 -0.96
C TYR A 121 10.96 -6.80 -0.42
N THR A 122 12.06 -6.74 -1.16
CA THR A 122 13.33 -7.36 -0.77
C THR A 122 13.97 -6.53 0.33
N MET A 123 14.10 -5.22 0.13
CA MET A 123 14.68 -4.30 1.10
C MET A 123 13.93 -4.32 2.44
N ILE A 124 12.60 -4.27 2.42
CA ILE A 124 11.77 -4.33 3.63
C ILE A 124 11.82 -5.72 4.26
N GLY A 125 11.88 -6.79 3.46
CA GLY A 125 12.02 -8.15 3.98
C GLY A 125 13.30 -8.38 4.78
N SER A 126 14.37 -7.65 4.45
CA SER A 126 15.65 -7.69 5.16
C SER A 126 15.82 -6.59 6.20
N ALA A 127 14.90 -5.62 6.28
CA ALA A 127 15.01 -4.49 7.19
C ALA A 127 14.78 -4.91 8.66
N MET A 128 15.60 -4.35 9.54
CA MET A 128 15.57 -4.58 10.99
C MET A 128 15.47 -3.23 11.72
N PHE A 129 14.76 -3.24 12.83
CA PHE A 129 14.81 -2.18 13.83
C PHE A 129 16.17 -2.21 14.54
N GLU A 130 16.52 -1.10 15.19
CA GLU A 130 17.77 -0.99 15.97
C GLU A 130 17.88 -2.04 17.09
N ASP A 131 16.75 -2.53 17.61
CA ASP A 131 16.71 -3.60 18.61
C ASP A 131 16.81 -5.02 18.01
N GLY A 132 17.10 -5.13 16.70
CA GLY A 132 17.27 -6.39 15.98
C GLY A 132 15.96 -7.07 15.54
N LYS A 133 14.79 -6.48 15.83
CA LYS A 133 13.51 -7.04 15.38
C LYS A 133 13.28 -6.74 13.90
N SER A 134 12.67 -7.67 13.17
CA SER A 134 12.33 -7.46 11.76
C SER A 134 11.23 -6.42 11.57
N PHE A 135 11.30 -5.69 10.45
CA PHE A 135 10.22 -4.81 9.99
C PHE A 135 8.96 -5.60 9.60
N ASN A 136 9.05 -6.90 9.36
CA ASN A 136 7.93 -7.81 9.14
C ASN A 136 7.21 -8.16 10.45
N THR A 137 6.65 -7.13 11.08
CA THR A 137 5.95 -7.18 12.36
C THR A 137 4.86 -6.12 12.40
N SER A 138 4.01 -6.15 13.43
CA SER A 138 2.97 -5.14 13.67
C SER A 138 3.43 -3.91 14.48
N LEU A 139 4.67 -3.90 14.97
CA LEU A 139 5.25 -2.78 15.72
C LEU A 139 5.39 -1.51 14.85
N GLY A 140 5.21 -0.35 15.47
CA GLY A 140 5.40 0.97 14.84
C GLY A 140 4.25 1.47 13.98
N TYR A 141 3.18 0.68 13.85
CA TYR A 141 1.95 1.12 13.21
C TYR A 141 1.05 1.83 14.23
N ALA A 142 0.59 3.04 13.92
CA ALA A 142 -0.26 3.82 14.81
C ALA A 142 -1.48 3.01 15.25
N PRO A 143 -1.73 2.85 16.57
CA PRO A 143 -2.98 2.28 17.05
C PRO A 143 -4.10 3.20 16.60
N SER A 144 -5.12 2.65 15.96
CA SER A 144 -6.22 3.46 15.50
C SER A 144 -7.07 3.97 16.66
N PRO A 145 -7.62 5.21 16.62
CA PRO A 145 -8.59 5.64 17.62
C PRO A 145 -9.83 4.73 17.60
N ASN A 146 -10.27 4.31 18.78
CA ASN A 146 -11.31 3.31 19.04
C ASN A 146 -12.73 3.78 18.58
N PRO A 147 -13.67 2.86 18.28
CA PRO A 147 -13.49 1.42 18.22
C PRO A 147 -13.06 0.96 16.82
N VAL A 148 -11.78 0.63 16.68
CA VAL A 148 -11.21 -0.59 16.07
C VAL A 148 -9.76 -0.63 16.55
N SER A 149 -9.42 -1.62 17.38
CA SER A 149 -8.11 -1.72 18.00
C SER A 149 -7.09 -2.48 17.14
N VAL A 150 -5.83 -2.17 17.46
CA VAL A 150 -4.51 -2.68 17.04
C VAL A 150 -4.16 -2.63 15.55
N GLN A 151 -5.11 -2.74 14.61
CA GLN A 151 -4.79 -2.93 13.18
C GLN A 151 -5.88 -2.43 12.21
N GLY A 152 -6.68 -1.44 12.56
CA GLY A 152 -7.82 -1.05 11.73
C GLY A 152 -8.25 0.41 11.88
N TYR A 153 -7.97 1.16 10.83
CA TYR A 153 -8.79 2.18 10.15
C TYR A 153 -7.96 2.67 8.97
N TRP A 154 -6.66 2.88 9.24
CA TRP A 154 -5.68 3.19 8.24
C TRP A 154 -5.08 1.92 7.62
N ARG A 155 -4.52 0.99 8.39
CA ARG A 155 -3.91 -0.22 7.81
C ARG A 155 -4.97 -1.25 7.34
N PRO A 156 -5.08 -1.55 6.03
CA PRO A 156 -6.13 -2.43 5.53
C PRO A 156 -5.80 -3.92 5.70
N ASN A 157 -4.51 -4.29 5.75
CA ASN A 157 -4.03 -5.67 5.89
C ASN A 157 -3.27 -5.88 7.21
N ARG A 158 -3.38 -7.09 7.79
CA ARG A 158 -2.68 -7.50 9.02
C ARG A 158 -1.50 -8.45 8.78
N SER A 159 -1.38 -8.95 7.56
CA SER A 159 -0.28 -9.78 7.12
C SER A 159 1.05 -9.04 7.31
N ILE A 160 2.04 -9.80 7.76
CA ILE A 160 3.40 -9.31 8.05
C ILE A 160 4.42 -9.83 7.03
N ILE A 161 3.96 -10.40 5.92
CA ILE A 161 4.87 -10.74 4.81
C ILE A 161 5.38 -9.46 4.16
N SER A 162 6.59 -9.49 3.59
CA SER A 162 7.25 -8.27 3.09
C SER A 162 6.43 -7.47 2.09
N ALA A 163 5.67 -8.14 1.21
CA ALA A 163 4.82 -7.45 0.24
C ALA A 163 3.74 -6.60 0.93
N GLU A 164 3.06 -7.17 1.91
CA GLU A 164 1.98 -6.53 2.67
C GLU A 164 2.51 -5.48 3.63
N THR A 165 3.66 -5.76 4.27
CA THR A 165 4.41 -4.79 5.06
C THR A 165 4.79 -3.58 4.19
N THR A 166 5.24 -3.81 2.95
CA THR A 166 5.59 -2.73 2.01
C THR A 166 4.39 -1.85 1.68
N ALA A 167 3.27 -2.46 1.28
CA ALA A 167 2.05 -1.72 0.95
C ALA A 167 1.49 -0.95 2.15
N ASN A 168 1.55 -1.53 3.36
CA ASN A 168 1.18 -0.85 4.60
C ASN A 168 2.13 0.29 4.96
N MET A 169 3.43 0.13 4.75
CA MET A 169 4.42 1.19 4.98
C MET A 169 4.30 2.31 3.95
N PHE A 170 3.97 2.00 2.70
CA PHE A 170 3.67 3.00 1.67
C PHE A 170 2.48 3.87 2.07
N LEU A 171 1.41 3.25 2.58
CA LEU A 171 0.28 3.97 3.15
C LEU A 171 0.70 4.88 4.33
N GLY A 172 1.52 4.37 5.25
CA GLY A 172 2.05 5.15 6.37
C GLY A 172 2.88 6.36 5.91
N TYR A 173 3.68 6.20 4.85
CA TYR A 173 4.44 7.29 4.22
C TYR A 173 3.51 8.35 3.61
N VAL A 174 2.50 7.93 2.84
CA VAL A 174 1.55 8.84 2.18
C VAL A 174 0.80 9.72 3.18
N TYR A 175 0.37 9.16 4.32
CA TYR A 175 -0.38 9.90 5.33
C TYR A 175 0.47 10.47 6.46
N GLY A 176 1.79 10.19 6.48
CA GLY A 176 2.64 10.51 7.64
C GLY A 176 2.15 9.84 8.93
N ALA A 177 1.50 8.67 8.81
CA ALA A 177 0.79 8.02 9.90
C ALA A 177 1.61 6.87 10.49
N TRP A 178 2.21 7.11 11.66
CA TRP A 178 3.05 6.15 12.38
C TRP A 178 2.71 6.17 13.87
N ALA A 179 3.03 5.08 14.59
CA ALA A 179 2.91 5.10 16.03
C ALA A 179 3.84 6.14 16.63
N ALA A 180 3.41 6.80 17.71
CA ALA A 180 4.24 7.70 18.50
C ALA A 180 5.19 6.90 19.43
N ASP A 181 5.89 5.92 18.86
CA ASP A 181 6.88 5.06 19.53
C ASP A 181 8.16 4.94 18.69
N ILE A 182 9.17 4.28 19.24
CA ILE A 182 10.47 4.11 18.56
C ILE A 182 10.33 3.39 17.21
N TYR A 183 9.42 2.43 17.11
CA TYR A 183 9.23 1.62 15.93
C TYR A 183 8.55 2.42 14.81
N GLY A 184 7.58 3.27 15.16
CA GLY A 184 6.90 4.14 14.21
C GLY A 184 7.85 5.19 13.64
N ASN A 185 8.69 5.78 14.50
CA ASN A 185 9.74 6.71 14.08
C ASN A 185 10.72 6.05 13.10
N GLN A 186 11.20 4.84 13.41
CA GLN A 186 12.14 4.12 12.54
C GLN A 186 11.50 3.75 11.19
N ARG A 187 10.24 3.31 11.15
CA ARG A 187 9.53 3.06 9.89
C ARG A 187 9.34 4.33 9.06
N GLY A 188 8.92 5.42 9.70
CA GLY A 188 8.73 6.69 9.02
C GLY A 188 10.02 7.23 8.42
N ALA A 189 11.11 7.17 9.19
CA ALA A 189 12.44 7.56 8.73
C ALA A 189 12.92 6.66 7.58
N TYR A 190 12.78 5.34 7.72
CA TYR A 190 13.14 4.36 6.68
C TYR A 190 12.42 4.64 5.36
N MET A 191 11.08 4.78 5.40
CA MET A 191 10.29 5.05 4.21
C MET A 191 10.66 6.40 3.58
N THR A 192 10.80 7.44 4.38
CA THR A 192 11.14 8.78 3.87
C THR A 192 12.51 8.75 3.19
N ASN A 193 13.50 8.14 3.83
CA ASN A 193 14.86 8.02 3.28
C ASN A 193 14.87 7.26 1.95
N HIS A 194 14.24 6.07 1.90
CA HIS A 194 14.28 5.26 0.69
C HIS A 194 13.39 5.77 -0.43
N MET A 195 12.22 6.36 -0.14
CA MET A 195 11.42 7.04 -1.16
C MET A 195 12.25 8.15 -1.83
N LYS A 196 12.89 9.02 -1.02
CA LYS A 196 13.63 10.17 -1.51
C LYS A 196 14.96 9.82 -2.20
N ASN A 197 15.73 8.93 -1.58
CA ASN A 197 17.14 8.72 -1.96
C ASN A 197 17.38 7.43 -2.76
N THR A 198 16.36 6.59 -2.96
CA THR A 198 16.53 5.28 -3.61
C THR A 198 15.45 5.03 -4.66
N TRP A 199 14.18 4.94 -4.25
CA TRP A 199 13.12 4.43 -5.09
C TRP A 199 12.60 5.45 -6.10
N LEU A 200 12.27 6.68 -5.68
CA LEU A 200 11.78 7.68 -6.62
C LEU A 200 12.84 8.10 -7.65
N PRO A 201 14.11 8.36 -7.28
CA PRO A 201 15.15 8.65 -8.27
C PRO A 201 15.39 7.51 -9.27
N ALA A 202 15.18 6.25 -8.86
CA ALA A 202 15.32 5.11 -9.75
C ALA A 202 14.16 4.97 -10.77
N LEU A 203 12.98 5.53 -10.45
CA LEU A 203 11.80 5.49 -11.33
C LEU A 203 11.65 6.74 -12.18
N VAL A 204 12.10 7.88 -11.66
CA VAL A 204 12.00 9.20 -12.26
C VAL A 204 13.41 9.84 -12.24
N PRO A 205 14.27 9.46 -13.20
CA PRO A 205 15.62 9.98 -13.30
C PRO A 205 15.68 11.45 -13.75
#